data_AF-K9WJ45-F1
#
_entry.id   AF-K9WJ45-F1
#
_cell.length_a   1.000
_cell.length_b   1.000
_cell.length_c   1.000
_cell.angle_alpha   90.00
_cell.angle_beta   90.00
_cell.angle_gamma   90.00
#
_symmetry.space_group_name_H-M   'P 1'
#
loop_
_entity.id
_entity.type
_entity.pdbx_description
1 polymer ?
#
loop_
_entity_poly.entity_id
_entity_poly.type
_entity_poly.pdbx_seq_one_letter_code
_entity_poly.pdbx_strand_id
1 'polypeptide(L)'
;MKFHNFRYSYQHLLQKFALVGVACFCLTSWAEAASVMTTRDSLLGKLSSDKTLIAQENNVCPEKSGRSRFVSAETKNFLVYICGGDEPNTYVSIAKKGGNNIVLPLFSYNEERFVAVNRDTRYILTRKELTVVQNGRVILRERAQWKQ
;
A
#
# COMPACT_ATOMS: atom_id res chain seq x y z
N MET A 1 -3.81 -30.98 -17.72
CA MET A 1 -4.25 -29.59 -17.43
C MET A 1 -3.31 -28.64 -18.18
N LYS A 2 -3.88 -27.70 -18.96
CA LYS A 2 -3.19 -26.85 -19.94
C LYS A 2 -2.52 -25.64 -19.27
N PHE A 3 -1.22 -25.47 -19.49
CA PHE A 3 -0.49 -24.26 -19.13
C PHE A 3 -0.63 -23.22 -20.25
N HIS A 4 -1.37 -22.14 -19.99
CA HIS A 4 -1.40 -20.98 -20.87
C HIS A 4 -0.24 -20.03 -20.51
N ASN A 5 0.74 -19.96 -21.41
CA ASN A 5 1.83 -18.99 -21.39
C ASN A 5 1.27 -17.58 -21.60
N PHE A 6 1.42 -16.70 -20.61
CA PHE A 6 1.16 -15.27 -20.78
C PHE A 6 2.49 -14.52 -20.94
N ARG A 7 2.88 -14.30 -22.20
CA ARG A 7 3.93 -13.37 -22.60
C ARG A 7 3.31 -11.97 -22.64
N TYR A 8 3.75 -11.06 -21.77
CA TYR A 8 3.45 -9.63 -21.92
C TYR A 8 4.60 -8.94 -22.63
N SER A 9 4.28 -8.46 -23.84
CA SER A 9 5.10 -7.65 -24.73
C SER A 9 5.22 -6.23 -24.18
N TYR A 10 6.46 -5.75 -23.98
CA TYR A 10 6.79 -4.36 -23.70
C TYR A 10 7.15 -3.68 -25.03
N GLN A 11 6.24 -2.89 -25.59
CA GLN A 11 6.55 -2.04 -26.75
C GLN A 11 5.75 -0.73 -26.69
N HIS A 12 6.51 0.37 -26.77
CA HIS A 12 6.14 1.72 -27.20
C HIS A 12 5.02 2.48 -26.45
N LEU A 13 5.41 3.49 -25.67
CA LEU A 13 4.86 4.85 -25.86
C LEU A 13 5.78 5.90 -25.19
N LEU A 14 6.86 6.23 -25.87
CA LEU A 14 7.56 7.51 -25.73
C LEU A 14 6.78 8.52 -26.57
N GLN A 15 6.11 9.48 -25.94
CA GLN A 15 5.72 10.69 -26.65
C GLN A 15 6.01 11.92 -25.81
N LYS A 16 7.02 12.63 -26.30
CA LYS A 16 7.54 13.91 -25.85
C LYS A 16 6.48 14.97 -26.15
N PHE A 17 6.05 15.74 -25.16
CA PHE A 17 5.35 16.99 -25.41
C PHE A 17 6.31 18.15 -25.17
N ALA A 18 6.46 18.93 -26.24
CA ALA A 18 7.39 20.02 -26.38
C ALA A 18 6.90 21.27 -25.63
N LEU A 19 7.89 22.05 -25.21
CA LEU A 19 7.81 23.42 -24.74
C LEU A 19 7.07 24.32 -25.75
N VAL A 20 6.08 25.06 -25.28
CA VAL A 20 5.70 26.35 -25.88
C VAL A 20 5.77 27.37 -24.76
N GLY A 21 6.78 28.23 -24.86
CA GLY A 21 6.94 29.38 -23.99
C GLY A 21 5.93 30.45 -24.34
N VAL A 22 5.38 31.09 -23.31
CA VAL A 22 4.83 32.43 -23.39
C VAL A 22 5.38 33.19 -22.20
N ALA A 23 6.36 34.04 -22.47
CA ALA A 23 6.74 35.13 -21.58
C ALA A 23 5.72 36.25 -21.78
N CYS A 24 5.08 36.70 -20.70
CA CYS A 24 4.60 38.07 -20.66
C CYS A 24 4.71 38.61 -19.24
N PHE A 25 5.58 39.61 -19.11
CA PHE A 25 5.69 40.53 -18.00
C PHE A 25 4.32 41.15 -17.69
N CYS A 26 4.00 41.28 -16.40
CA CYS A 26 3.48 42.52 -15.82
C CYS A 26 3.56 42.43 -14.29
N LEU A 27 4.59 43.06 -13.75
CA LEU A 27 4.62 43.54 -12.38
C LEU A 27 3.60 44.67 -12.26
N THR A 28 2.55 44.49 -11.49
CA THR A 28 1.82 45.61 -10.87
C THR A 28 1.53 45.25 -9.42
N SER A 29 2.28 45.90 -8.54
CA SER A 29 2.00 46.05 -7.13
C SER A 29 0.67 46.80 -6.95
N TRP A 30 -0.23 46.25 -6.13
CA TRP A 30 -1.22 47.04 -5.40
C TRP A 30 -1.39 46.43 -4.01
N ALA A 31 -1.47 47.30 -3.01
CA ALA A 31 -1.62 46.98 -1.60
C ALA A 31 -3.10 47.10 -1.18
N GLU A 32 -3.42 46.40 -0.09
CA GLU A 32 -4.65 46.29 0.73
C GLU A 32 -5.99 46.91 0.28
N ALA A 33 -7.04 46.08 0.33
CA ALA A 33 -8.22 46.37 1.16
C ALA A 33 -8.94 45.07 1.56
N ALA A 34 -9.22 44.95 2.87
CA ALA A 34 -9.98 43.84 3.45
C ALA A 34 -11.45 43.87 3.04
N SER A 35 -12.05 42.70 2.83
CA SER A 35 -13.50 42.52 2.88
C SER A 35 -13.80 41.17 3.54
N VAL A 36 -14.36 41.26 4.74
CA VAL A 36 -15.02 40.16 5.46
C VAL A 36 -16.12 39.61 4.56
N MET A 37 -16.03 38.33 4.19
CA MET A 37 -17.17 37.59 3.63
C MET A 37 -17.31 36.25 4.35
N THR A 38 -18.30 36.26 5.23
CA THR A 38 -18.83 35.13 5.98
C THR A 38 -19.30 34.03 5.01
N THR A 39 -18.60 32.90 4.97
CA THR A 39 -19.19 31.63 4.50
C THR A 39 -19.15 30.64 5.64
N ARG A 40 -20.33 30.45 6.25
CA ARG A 40 -20.67 29.23 6.96
C ARG A 40 -20.73 28.08 5.96
N ASP A 41 -20.52 26.89 6.50
CA ASP A 41 -20.69 25.58 5.90
C ASP A 41 -19.66 25.12 4.86
N SER A 42 -18.62 24.46 5.39
CA SER A 42 -18.16 23.17 4.87
C SER A 42 -17.55 22.35 6.02
N LEU A 43 -18.45 21.91 6.89
CA LEU A 43 -18.29 20.72 7.73
C LEU A 43 -18.02 19.49 6.83
N LEU A 44 -16.76 19.29 6.44
CA LEU A 44 -16.18 17.98 6.08
C LEU A 44 -14.64 18.02 5.99
N GLY A 45 -14.02 19.08 6.51
CA GLY A 45 -12.62 19.05 6.97
C GLY A 45 -12.48 18.32 8.31
N LYS A 46 -12.93 17.06 8.37
CA LYS A 46 -12.73 16.17 9.53
C LYS A 46 -12.97 14.69 9.19
N LEU A 47 -12.28 14.16 8.19
CA LEU A 47 -11.74 12.80 8.33
C LEU A 47 -10.46 12.95 9.16
N SER A 48 -10.59 13.38 10.41
CA SER A 48 -10.46 12.46 11.54
C SER A 48 -9.35 11.46 11.23
N SER A 49 -8.12 11.95 11.36
CA SER A 49 -7.08 11.18 12.03
C SER A 49 -7.66 10.79 13.38
N ASP A 50 -8.51 9.76 13.34
CA ASP A 50 -9.08 9.15 14.52
C ASP A 50 -7.92 8.39 15.12
N LYS A 51 -7.17 9.09 15.94
CA LYS A 51 -6.27 8.49 16.91
C LYS A 51 -7.19 7.91 17.98
N THR A 52 -7.97 6.90 17.60
CA THR A 52 -8.78 6.13 18.51
C THR A 52 -7.79 5.39 19.41
N LEU A 53 -7.52 5.96 20.58
CA LEU A 53 -6.91 5.23 21.68
C LEU A 53 -7.99 4.31 22.25
N ILE A 54 -8.31 3.25 21.51
CA ILE A 54 -9.04 2.11 22.04
C ILE A 54 -7.98 1.07 22.34
N ALA A 55 -8.03 0.53 23.56
CA ALA A 55 -7.38 -0.71 23.92
C ALA A 55 -7.84 -1.83 22.97
N GLN A 56 -7.18 -1.95 21.81
CA GLN A 56 -7.26 -3.09 20.89
C GLN A 56 -5.96 -3.86 21.01
N GLU A 57 -5.72 -4.38 22.20
CA GLU A 57 -4.82 -5.51 22.35
C GLU A 57 -5.49 -6.70 21.62
N ASN A 58 -4.83 -7.22 20.58
CA ASN A 58 -4.98 -8.58 20.03
C ASN A 58 -5.62 -8.82 18.64
N ASN A 59 -6.02 -7.82 17.85
CA ASN A 59 -6.46 -8.14 16.47
C ASN A 59 -5.75 -7.37 15.36
N VAL A 60 -4.62 -7.93 14.91
CA VAL A 60 -3.86 -7.46 13.74
C VAL A 60 -4.67 -7.59 12.44
N CYS A 61 -5.69 -8.45 12.42
CA CYS A 61 -6.49 -8.73 11.25
C CYS A 61 -7.71 -7.80 11.17
N PRO A 62 -7.87 -7.02 10.07
CA PRO A 62 -8.99 -6.12 9.90
C PRO A 62 -10.36 -6.83 9.94
N GLU A 63 -11.41 -6.10 10.29
CA GLU A 63 -12.77 -6.67 10.38
C GLU A 63 -13.24 -7.30 9.06
N LYS A 64 -12.95 -6.61 7.95
CA LYS A 64 -13.24 -7.09 6.59
C LYS A 64 -12.56 -8.41 6.21
N SER A 65 -11.54 -8.84 6.97
CA SER A 65 -10.85 -10.11 6.75
C SER A 65 -11.43 -11.27 7.57
N GLY A 66 -12.47 -11.01 8.38
CA GLY A 66 -13.05 -11.97 9.32
C GLY A 66 -12.41 -11.94 10.71
N ARG A 67 -11.57 -10.94 11.02
CA ARG A 67 -10.85 -10.79 12.30
C ARG A 67 -10.02 -12.02 12.72
N SER A 68 -9.69 -12.88 11.76
CA SER A 68 -8.97 -14.14 11.98
C SER A 68 -7.64 -14.14 11.26
N ARG A 69 -6.65 -14.74 11.91
CA ARG A 69 -5.30 -14.92 11.37
C ARG A 69 -5.24 -16.30 10.73
N PHE A 70 -4.92 -16.33 9.44
CA PHE A 70 -4.70 -17.58 8.71
C PHE A 70 -3.30 -18.14 9.00
N VAL A 71 -2.26 -17.32 8.83
CA VAL A 71 -0.87 -17.67 9.14
C VAL A 71 -0.06 -16.41 9.48
N SER A 72 1.09 -16.60 10.14
CA SER A 72 2.05 -15.51 10.37
C SER A 72 3.49 -15.90 10.11
N ALA A 73 4.27 -14.93 9.67
CA ALA A 73 5.71 -15.05 9.46
C ALA A 73 6.42 -13.82 10.01
N GLU A 74 7.58 -14.07 10.60
CA GLU A 74 8.45 -13.03 11.13
C GLU A 74 9.70 -12.93 10.24
N THR A 75 10.08 -11.71 9.88
CA THR A 75 11.33 -11.44 9.15
C THR A 75 12.27 -10.61 10.02
N LYS A 76 13.40 -10.17 9.46
CA LYS A 76 14.32 -9.28 10.18
C LYS A 76 13.63 -7.97 10.54
N ASN A 77 12.90 -7.37 9.60
CA ASN A 77 12.33 -6.03 9.78
C ASN A 77 10.79 -6.00 9.85
N PHE A 78 10.09 -7.11 9.60
CA PHE A 78 8.63 -7.13 9.52
C PHE A 78 8.01 -8.28 10.32
N LEU A 79 6.80 -8.04 10.82
CA LEU A 79 5.84 -9.06 11.21
C LEU A 79 4.76 -9.11 10.14
N VAL A 80 4.63 -10.25 9.46
CA VAL A 80 3.69 -10.44 8.36
C VAL A 80 2.60 -11.41 8.79
N TYR A 81 1.36 -11.02 8.56
CA TYR A 81 0.17 -11.80 8.85
C TYR A 81 -0.63 -11.95 7.56
N ILE A 82 -1.05 -13.17 7.30
CA ILE A 82 -2.11 -13.43 6.34
C ILE A 82 -3.37 -13.61 7.14
N CYS A 83 -4.37 -12.79 6.86
CA CYS A 83 -5.65 -12.76 7.53
C CYS A 83 -6.73 -13.35 6.63
N GLY A 84 -7.68 -14.02 7.25
CA GLY A 84 -8.74 -14.77 6.58
C GLY A 84 -9.45 -15.70 7.57
N GLY A 85 -10.70 -16.02 7.27
CA GLY A 85 -11.46 -17.07 7.95
C GLY A 85 -11.09 -18.43 7.34
N ASP A 86 -12.04 -19.03 6.62
CA ASP A 86 -11.82 -20.29 5.91
C ASP A 86 -10.76 -20.17 4.80
N GLU A 87 -10.70 -19.00 4.16
CA GLU A 87 -9.74 -18.68 3.11
C GLU A 87 -8.95 -17.40 3.40
N PRO A 88 -7.65 -17.36 3.04
CA PRO A 88 -6.82 -16.17 3.19
C PRO A 88 -7.25 -15.09 2.19
N ASN A 89 -7.49 -13.87 2.67
CA ASN A 89 -7.96 -12.77 1.83
C ASN A 89 -7.17 -11.46 1.99
N THR A 90 -6.43 -11.28 3.09
CA THR A 90 -5.80 -10.01 3.43
C THR A 90 -4.35 -10.23 3.84
N TYR A 91 -3.45 -9.43 3.27
CA TYR A 91 -2.05 -9.33 3.64
C TYR A 91 -1.86 -8.15 4.60
N VAL A 92 -1.25 -8.41 5.75
CA VAL A 92 -0.87 -7.38 6.73
C VAL A 92 0.63 -7.49 6.98
N SER A 93 1.34 -6.37 6.90
CA SER A 93 2.75 -6.29 7.25
C SER A 93 2.97 -5.13 8.20
N ILE A 94 3.60 -5.41 9.34
CA ILE A 94 3.91 -4.44 10.37
C ILE A 94 5.42 -4.28 10.45
N ALA A 95 5.91 -3.05 10.30
CA ALA A 95 7.34 -2.77 10.42
C ALA A 95 7.76 -2.81 11.90
N LYS A 96 8.83 -3.54 12.21
CA LYS A 96 9.38 -3.63 13.56
C LYS A 96 10.06 -2.34 14.01
N LYS A 97 10.65 -1.58 13.07
CA LYS A 97 11.34 -0.31 13.33
C LYS A 97 11.15 0.66 12.15
N GLY A 98 10.71 1.88 12.46
CA GLY A 98 10.83 3.04 11.56
C GLY A 98 10.24 2.90 10.15
N GLY A 99 9.17 2.13 9.99
CA GLY A 99 8.54 1.87 8.70
C GLY A 99 7.01 1.91 8.76
N ASN A 100 6.39 1.78 7.58
CA ASN A 100 4.93 1.81 7.46
C ASN A 100 4.33 0.42 7.64
N ASN A 101 3.16 0.40 8.28
CA ASN A 101 2.31 -0.77 8.28
C ASN A 101 1.47 -0.78 6.99
N ILE A 102 1.27 -1.96 6.43
CA ILE A 102 0.61 -2.15 5.15
C ILE A 102 -0.50 -3.18 5.34
N VAL A 103 -1.69 -2.83 4.87
CA VAL A 103 -2.86 -3.72 4.82
C VAL A 103 -3.37 -3.72 3.40
N LEU A 104 -3.31 -4.86 2.72
CA LEU A 104 -3.68 -5.00 1.31
C LEU A 104 -4.55 -6.25 1.12
N PRO A 105 -5.49 -6.24 0.17
CA PRO A 105 -6.10 -7.49 -0.27
C PRO A 105 -5.02 -8.40 -0.88
N LEU A 106 -5.18 -9.72 -0.70
CA LEU A 106 -4.38 -10.67 -1.45
C LEU A 106 -4.78 -10.62 -2.91
N PHE A 107 -3.77 -10.57 -3.77
CA PHE A 107 -3.93 -10.65 -5.22
C PHE A 107 -4.00 -12.11 -5.69
N SER A 108 -3.18 -12.98 -5.11
CA SER A 108 -3.17 -14.41 -5.40
C SER A 108 -2.50 -15.18 -4.27
N TYR A 109 -2.91 -16.42 -4.01
CA TYR A 109 -2.24 -17.29 -3.06
C TYR A 109 -2.28 -18.76 -3.47
N ASN A 110 -1.38 -19.54 -2.87
CA ASN A 110 -1.42 -20.99 -2.77
C ASN A 110 -0.76 -21.42 -1.45
N GLU A 111 -0.61 -22.72 -1.23
CA GLU A 111 -0.08 -23.29 0.03
C GLU A 111 1.35 -22.85 0.40
N GLU A 112 2.13 -22.36 -0.57
CA GLU A 112 3.53 -21.99 -0.40
C GLU A 112 3.80 -20.50 -0.58
N ARG A 113 2.84 -19.75 -1.11
CA ARG A 113 3.03 -18.39 -1.61
C ARG A 113 1.79 -17.53 -1.45
N PHE A 114 1.99 -16.34 -0.91
CA PHE A 114 0.99 -15.29 -0.80
C PHE A 114 1.50 -14.03 -1.51
N VAL A 115 0.65 -13.41 -2.33
CA VAL A 115 1.01 -12.22 -3.12
C VAL A 115 0.01 -11.11 -2.87
N ALA A 116 0.51 -9.92 -2.54
CA ALA A 116 -0.25 -8.69 -2.52
C ALA A 116 0.38 -7.66 -3.46
N VAL A 117 -0.44 -6.78 -4.03
CA VAL A 117 0.01 -5.76 -5.00
C VAL A 117 -0.53 -4.41 -4.59
N ASN A 118 0.34 -3.40 -4.63
CA ASN A 118 -0.02 -1.99 -4.50
C ASN A 118 0.71 -1.19 -5.59
N ARG A 119 -0.01 -0.75 -6.61
CA ARG A 119 0.54 -0.06 -7.79
C ARG A 119 1.67 -0.88 -8.44
N ASP A 120 2.87 -0.32 -8.52
CA ASP A 120 4.11 -0.87 -9.05
C ASP A 120 4.87 -1.77 -8.07
N THR A 121 4.35 -1.93 -6.85
CA THR A 121 4.98 -2.70 -5.76
C THR A 121 4.24 -4.02 -5.52
N ARG A 122 4.98 -5.14 -5.54
CA ARG A 122 4.49 -6.48 -5.26
C ARG A 122 5.17 -7.05 -4.02
N TYR A 123 4.36 -7.51 -3.08
CA TYR A 123 4.77 -8.16 -1.85
C TYR A 123 4.55 -9.65 -2.01
N ILE A 124 5.61 -10.44 -1.88
CA ILE A 124 5.59 -11.89 -2.10
C ILE A 124 6.11 -12.56 -0.84
N LEU A 125 5.22 -13.21 -0.08
CA LEU A 125 5.60 -14.03 1.06
C LEU A 125 5.61 -15.50 0.63
N THR A 126 6.73 -16.18 0.85
CA THR A 126 6.90 -17.62 0.60
C THR A 126 7.32 -18.35 1.88
N ARG A 127 7.33 -19.68 1.83
CA ARG A 127 7.87 -20.51 2.92
C ARG A 127 9.30 -20.13 3.35
N LYS A 128 10.09 -19.54 2.45
CA LYS A 128 11.51 -19.23 2.70
C LYS A 128 11.77 -17.75 2.99
N GLU A 129 11.10 -16.87 2.27
CA GLU A 129 11.41 -15.44 2.28
C GLU A 129 10.20 -14.54 1.98
N LEU A 130 10.30 -13.32 2.50
CA LEU A 130 9.56 -12.16 2.04
C LEU A 130 10.38 -11.43 0.98
N THR A 131 9.80 -11.23 -0.21
CA THR A 131 10.38 -10.43 -1.29
C THR A 131 9.45 -9.27 -1.62
N VAL A 132 10.00 -8.05 -1.71
CA VAL A 132 9.29 -6.87 -2.22
C VAL A 132 9.94 -6.44 -3.52
N VAL A 133 9.12 -6.39 -4.57
CA VAL A 133 9.52 -5.95 -5.91
C VAL A 133 8.85 -4.61 -6.18
N GLN A 134 9.61 -3.58 -6.52
CA GLN A 134 9.09 -2.27 -6.90
C GLN A 134 9.66 -1.88 -8.26
N ASN A 135 8.82 -1.44 -9.20
CA ASN A 135 9.24 -1.11 -10.57
C ASN A 135 10.07 -2.24 -11.24
N GLY A 136 9.68 -3.49 -11.01
CA GLY A 136 10.36 -4.67 -11.56
C GLY A 136 11.70 -5.03 -10.89
N ARG A 137 12.14 -4.29 -9.86
CA ARG A 137 13.39 -4.54 -9.13
C ARG A 137 13.12 -5.05 -7.72
N VAL A 138 13.89 -6.02 -7.26
CA VAL A 138 13.84 -6.48 -5.86
C VAL A 138 14.44 -5.39 -4.97
N ILE A 139 13.62 -4.78 -4.11
CA ILE A 139 14.05 -3.75 -3.15
C ILE A 139 14.17 -4.30 -1.72
N LEU A 140 13.56 -5.46 -1.45
CA LEU A 140 13.67 -6.17 -0.19
C LEU A 140 13.67 -7.67 -0.44
N ARG A 141 14.56 -8.38 0.24
CA ARG A 141 14.53 -9.84 0.36
C ARG A 141 14.98 -10.23 1.76
N GLU A 142 14.09 -10.85 2.53
CA GLU A 142 14.35 -11.26 3.91
C GLU A 142 13.86 -12.67 4.17
N ARG A 143 14.62 -13.45 4.95
CA ARG A 143 14.19 -14.78 5.35
C ARG A 143 12.92 -14.69 6.21
N ALA A 144 11.96 -15.56 5.91
CA ALA A 144 10.71 -15.70 6.64
C ALA A 144 10.83 -16.83 7.67
N GLN A 145 10.47 -16.53 8.91
CA GLN A 145 10.35 -17.47 10.02
C GLN A 145 8.87 -17.66 10.32
N TRP A 146 8.32 -18.77 9.88
CA TRP A 146 6.90 -19.08 10.09
C TRP A 146 6.63 -19.38 11.55
N LYS A 147 5.53 -18.83 12.07
CA LYS A 147 5.04 -19.11 13.42
C LYS A 147 3.77 -19.94 13.28
N GLN A 148 3.73 -21.06 13.99
CA GLN A 148 2.54 -21.89 14.17
C GLN A 148 1.68 -21.29 15.29
#